data_AF-A0A173SD40-F1
#
_entry.id   AF-A0A173SD40-F1
#
_cell.length_a   1.000
_cell.length_b   1.000
_cell.length_c   1.000
_cell.angle_alpha   90.00
_cell.angle_beta   90.00
_cell.angle_gamma   90.00
#
_symmetry.space_group_name_H-M   'P 1'
#
loop_
_entity.id
_entity.type
_entity.pdbx_description
1 polymer ?
#
loop_
_entity_poly.entity_id
_entity_poly.type
_entity_poly.pdbx_seq_one_letter_code
_entity_poly.pdbx_strand_id
1 'polypeptide(L)'
;MIAILFYDFEVFAYDWLVVIIDMVEKKTHVIINDKAELEAFYEAHKTRIWVGFNSRHYDQYILQGILCGFNAKKLNDYIIVKGKPGWQYSNLLKSYPLLNYDVMLNTDVGLKSFEGFMGNDIRETEVPFNLDRKLTDAEIKQTVFYCTHDVEQTIQVFMRRTQEFNTMMYFIKHFELGIEYISKTKPQLAATILGGNRKGASFDDEFDFPILPCLRLNKYKHIADWYANPENHDYEKKQGKQMIAGVEHTFAWGGGHGARAKYSADGVFIIIDVTAYYPSLQKQYHFGYRVMDHPENFEFIHDSNIAFKRKGDKKARQPFKIMDNAISGQMKQKSSALYDPMSNNAICINGQLLLLDLVEHLEGHCELIQNNTDGIIVKVADYDRDFEVLDDIVWEWEQRTGMRMDFDTYFGTIYQKDVNNYLLVDRETGAVKRKGGYVMKLDDLSYDLPIINKALVDYMIHQIPVRRTISECQDLREFQLVSRISSKYTHIMYGDKPLKERCIRIFASTDPNDPGVKKVKASNGRLEKLQNSPEHCFIYNDDVKDVRVPDKLDRQWYINFANKRLEDFGVS
;
A
#
# COMPACT_ATOMS: atom_id res chain seq x y z
N MET A 1 -15.61 -25.24 -9.11
CA MET A 1 -14.36 -24.65 -8.60
C MET A 1 -13.80 -23.80 -9.72
N ILE A 2 -13.47 -22.52 -9.48
CA ILE A 2 -12.84 -21.70 -10.52
C ILE A 2 -11.43 -22.27 -10.69
N ALA A 3 -11.09 -22.73 -11.90
CA ALA A 3 -9.78 -23.29 -12.18
C ALA A 3 -8.77 -22.16 -12.39
N ILE A 4 -7.72 -22.14 -11.57
CA ILE A 4 -6.70 -21.10 -11.52
C ILE A 4 -5.36 -21.73 -11.92
N LEU A 5 -4.64 -21.06 -12.81
CA LEU A 5 -3.29 -21.41 -13.24
C LEU A 5 -2.34 -20.31 -12.77
N PHE A 6 -1.26 -20.66 -12.07
CA PHE A 6 -0.22 -19.72 -11.69
C PHE A 6 0.93 -19.82 -12.67
N TYR A 7 1.49 -18.70 -13.13
CA TYR A 7 2.52 -18.75 -14.17
C TYR A 7 3.53 -17.60 -14.08
N ASP A 8 4.70 -17.85 -14.66
CA ASP A 8 5.81 -16.90 -14.79
C ASP A 8 6.65 -17.26 -16.03
N PHE A 9 7.22 -16.25 -16.70
CA PHE A 9 8.08 -16.42 -17.87
C PHE A 9 9.51 -15.96 -17.62
N GLU A 10 10.46 -16.74 -18.13
CA GLU A 10 11.85 -16.33 -18.24
C GLU A 10 12.27 -16.20 -19.70
N VAL A 11 12.92 -15.08 -20.05
CA VAL A 11 13.30 -14.76 -21.43
C VAL A 11 14.79 -14.40 -21.52
N PHE A 12 15.52 -15.17 -22.34
CA PHE A 12 16.93 -14.99 -22.69
C PHE A 12 17.05 -14.61 -24.17
N ALA A 13 18.28 -14.38 -24.64
CA ALA A 13 18.51 -13.94 -26.03
C ALA A 13 17.97 -14.93 -27.08
N TYR A 14 18.13 -16.23 -26.82
CA TYR A 14 17.79 -17.32 -27.74
C TYR A 14 16.78 -18.32 -27.17
N ASP A 15 16.47 -18.20 -25.88
CA ASP A 15 15.64 -19.16 -25.16
C ASP A 15 14.54 -18.44 -24.39
N TRP A 16 13.42 -19.10 -24.21
CA TRP A 16 12.38 -18.72 -23.27
C TRP A 16 11.79 -19.97 -22.63
N LEU A 17 11.30 -19.83 -21.41
CA LEU A 17 10.51 -20.85 -20.76
C LEU A 17 9.35 -20.24 -19.99
N VAL A 18 8.33 -21.06 -19.74
CA VAL A 18 7.23 -20.74 -18.83
C VAL A 18 7.04 -21.89 -17.87
N VAL A 19 6.87 -21.57 -16.60
CA VAL A 19 6.38 -22.51 -15.60
C VAL A 19 4.92 -22.18 -15.32
N ILE A 20 4.07 -23.22 -15.30
CA ILE A 20 2.64 -23.09 -15.01
C ILE A 20 2.28 -24.11 -13.94
N ILE A 21 1.80 -23.66 -12.78
CA ILE A 21 1.31 -24.52 -11.71
C ILE A 21 -0.22 -24.50 -11.72
N ASP A 22 -0.81 -25.67 -12.02
CA ASP A 22 -2.23 -25.92 -11.91
C ASP A 22 -2.57 -26.42 -10.50
N MET A 23 -3.23 -25.56 -9.73
CA MET A 23 -3.60 -25.87 -8.35
C MET A 23 -4.79 -26.84 -8.25
N VAL A 24 -5.59 -26.99 -9.31
CA VAL A 24 -6.73 -27.92 -9.35
C VAL A 24 -6.24 -29.33 -9.66
N GLU A 25 -5.41 -29.46 -10.69
CA GLU A 25 -4.86 -30.74 -11.14
C GLU A 25 -3.61 -31.14 -10.34
N LYS A 26 -3.09 -30.24 -9.51
CA LYS A 26 -1.84 -30.39 -8.74
C LYS A 26 -0.67 -30.77 -9.63
N LYS A 27 -0.56 -30.09 -10.77
CA LYS A 27 0.42 -30.38 -11.81
C LYS A 27 1.25 -29.14 -12.14
N THR A 28 2.56 -29.34 -12.26
CA THR A 28 3.48 -28.33 -12.78
C THR A 28 3.78 -28.64 -14.24
N HIS A 29 3.61 -27.64 -15.10
CA HIS A 29 3.94 -27.69 -16.51
C HIS A 29 5.14 -26.78 -16.76
N VAL A 30 6.09 -27.27 -17.56
CA VAL A 30 7.29 -26.51 -17.94
C VAL A 30 7.40 -26.62 -19.46
N ILE A 31 7.29 -25.49 -20.15
CA ILE A 31 7.37 -25.43 -21.61
C ILE A 31 8.60 -24.59 -21.97
N ILE A 32 9.50 -25.14 -22.78
CA ILE A 32 10.80 -24.53 -23.10
C ILE A 32 10.93 -24.45 -24.62
N ASN A 33 10.95 -23.24 -25.16
CA ASN A 33 11.11 -22.97 -26.60
C ASN A 33 10.10 -23.68 -27.54
N ASP A 34 9.03 -24.28 -27.02
CA ASP A 34 8.02 -24.99 -27.81
C ASP A 34 6.74 -24.16 -27.92
N LYS A 35 6.63 -23.43 -29.03
CA LYS A 35 5.42 -22.63 -29.32
C LYS A 35 4.19 -23.52 -29.48
N ALA A 36 4.33 -24.69 -30.11
CA ALA A 36 3.18 -25.54 -30.41
C ALA A 36 2.59 -26.13 -29.13
N GLU A 37 3.44 -26.53 -28.18
CA GLU A 37 3.01 -26.96 -26.85
C GLU A 37 2.35 -25.82 -26.08
N LEU A 38 2.92 -24.60 -26.11
CA LEU A 38 2.32 -23.43 -25.46
C LEU A 38 0.94 -23.09 -26.07
N GLU A 39 0.81 -23.16 -27.39
CA GLU A 39 -0.45 -22.90 -28.09
C GLU A 39 -1.51 -23.96 -27.76
N ALA A 40 -1.13 -25.24 -27.75
CA ALA A 40 -2.02 -26.32 -27.33
C ALA A 40 -2.47 -26.16 -25.87
N PHE A 41 -1.55 -25.79 -24.98
CA PHE A 41 -1.86 -25.54 -23.57
C PHE A 41 -2.78 -24.33 -23.41
N TYR A 42 -2.51 -23.22 -24.11
CA TYR A 42 -3.35 -22.03 -24.10
C TYR A 42 -4.76 -22.36 -24.60
N GLU A 43 -4.91 -23.04 -25.73
CA GLU A 43 -6.22 -23.37 -26.29
C GLU A 43 -7.07 -24.24 -25.36
N ALA A 44 -6.43 -25.18 -24.65
CA ALA A 44 -7.10 -26.02 -23.65
C ALA A 44 -7.52 -25.26 -22.38
N HIS A 45 -6.86 -24.13 -22.07
CA HIS A 45 -6.98 -23.44 -20.78
C HIS A 45 -7.33 -21.94 -20.88
N LYS A 46 -7.64 -21.40 -22.06
CA LYS A 46 -7.92 -19.96 -22.27
C LYS A 46 -9.15 -19.43 -21.53
N THR A 47 -10.03 -20.33 -21.08
CA THR A 47 -11.20 -20.02 -20.24
C THR A 47 -10.93 -20.10 -18.74
N ARG A 48 -9.72 -20.50 -18.33
CA ARG A 48 -9.26 -20.50 -16.94
C ARG A 48 -8.65 -19.15 -16.58
N ILE A 49 -8.55 -18.86 -15.27
CA ILE A 49 -7.92 -17.62 -14.79
C ILE A 49 -6.42 -17.88 -14.65
N TRP A 50 -5.62 -17.04 -15.30
CA TRP A 50 -4.16 -17.06 -15.24
C TRP A 50 -3.70 -16.03 -14.23
N VAL A 51 -2.93 -16.45 -13.24
CA VAL A 51 -2.49 -15.63 -12.11
C VAL A 51 -0.98 -15.51 -12.16
N GLY A 52 -0.47 -14.28 -12.16
CA GLY A 52 0.96 -14.02 -12.11
C GLY A 52 1.30 -12.80 -11.26
N PHE A 53 2.58 -12.53 -11.08
CA PHE A 53 3.06 -11.37 -10.36
C PHE A 53 3.66 -10.37 -11.34
N ASN A 54 3.11 -9.15 -11.42
CA ASN A 54 3.42 -8.17 -12.47
C ASN A 54 3.05 -8.64 -13.90
N SER A 55 2.21 -9.67 -14.00
CA SER A 55 1.81 -10.30 -15.25
C SER A 55 1.00 -9.37 -16.17
N ARG A 56 0.32 -8.34 -15.61
CA ARG A 56 -0.39 -7.33 -16.41
C ARG A 56 0.56 -6.43 -17.19
N HIS A 57 1.81 -6.31 -16.76
CA HIS A 57 2.82 -5.50 -17.42
C HIS A 57 3.79 -6.31 -18.28
N TYR A 58 4.01 -7.58 -17.93
CA TYR A 58 5.05 -8.40 -18.57
C TYR A 58 4.50 -9.73 -19.13
N ASP A 59 4.26 -10.73 -18.29
CA ASP A 59 4.10 -12.14 -18.69
C ASP A 59 2.98 -12.39 -19.69
N GLN A 60 1.84 -11.70 -19.53
CA GLN A 60 0.72 -11.85 -20.48
C GLN A 60 1.15 -11.49 -21.91
N TYR A 61 2.00 -10.47 -22.06
CA TYR A 61 2.44 -10.01 -23.38
C TYR A 61 3.51 -10.94 -23.95
N ILE A 62 4.38 -11.50 -23.11
CA ILE A 62 5.34 -12.52 -23.56
C ILE A 62 4.59 -13.74 -24.12
N LEU A 63 3.60 -14.26 -23.38
CA LEU A 63 2.72 -15.34 -23.84
C LEU A 63 2.06 -14.99 -25.18
N GLN A 64 1.33 -13.87 -25.23
CA GLN A 64 0.65 -13.42 -26.44
C GLN A 64 1.63 -13.23 -27.61
N GLY A 65 2.81 -12.71 -27.33
CA GLY A 65 3.83 -12.44 -28.33
C GLY A 65 4.36 -13.71 -28.98
N ILE A 66 4.65 -14.74 -28.18
CA ILE A 66 5.06 -16.06 -28.67
C ILE A 66 3.96 -16.68 -29.53
N LEU A 67 2.70 -16.64 -29.07
CA LEU A 67 1.56 -17.17 -29.83
C LEU A 67 1.34 -16.43 -31.17
N CYS A 68 1.55 -15.11 -31.20
CA CYS A 68 1.57 -14.32 -32.43
C CYS A 68 2.78 -14.59 -33.35
N GLY A 69 3.77 -15.39 -32.91
CA GLY A 69 4.99 -15.65 -33.66
C GLY A 69 6.02 -14.52 -33.59
N PHE A 70 5.89 -13.60 -32.64
CA PHE A 70 6.93 -12.61 -32.38
C PHE A 70 8.12 -13.23 -31.65
N ASN A 71 9.28 -12.61 -31.80
CA ASN A 71 10.47 -13.00 -31.05
C ASN A 71 10.35 -12.52 -29.60
N ALA A 72 10.37 -13.47 -28.65
CA ALA A 72 10.21 -13.20 -27.21
C ALA A 72 11.25 -12.19 -26.69
N LYS A 73 12.53 -12.32 -27.07
CA LYS A 73 13.59 -11.40 -26.64
C LYS A 73 13.35 -9.96 -27.11
N LYS A 74 12.93 -9.76 -28.37
CA LYS A 74 12.63 -8.42 -28.90
C LYS A 74 11.48 -7.76 -28.15
N LEU A 75 10.48 -8.54 -27.75
CA LEU A 75 9.36 -8.06 -26.93
C LEU A 75 9.81 -7.77 -25.49
N ASN A 76 10.59 -8.66 -24.88
CA ASN A 76 11.22 -8.44 -23.59
C ASN A 76 12.01 -7.12 -23.57
N ASP A 77 12.88 -6.89 -24.56
CA ASP A 77 13.70 -5.68 -24.63
C ASP A 77 12.87 -4.43 -24.86
N TYR A 78 11.75 -4.54 -25.56
CA TYR A 78 10.80 -3.44 -25.69
C TYR A 78 10.19 -3.06 -24.33
N ILE A 79 9.83 -4.05 -23.51
CA ILE A 79 9.21 -3.80 -22.20
C ILE A 79 10.26 -3.36 -21.17
N ILE A 80 11.32 -4.15 -21.00
CA ILE A 80 12.30 -4.00 -19.92
C ILE A 80 13.38 -2.97 -20.25
N VAL A 81 14.01 -3.07 -21.43
CA VAL A 81 15.16 -2.21 -21.79
C VAL A 81 14.68 -0.84 -22.25
N LYS A 82 13.62 -0.79 -23.08
CA LYS A 82 13.05 0.48 -23.57
C LYS A 82 12.00 1.08 -22.62
N GLY A 83 11.56 0.35 -21.60
CA GLY A 83 10.57 0.82 -20.62
C GLY A 83 9.18 1.08 -21.21
N LYS A 84 8.82 0.42 -22.32
CA LYS A 84 7.55 0.68 -23.02
C LYS A 84 6.45 -0.29 -22.58
N PRO A 85 5.17 0.14 -22.48
CA PRO A 85 4.07 -0.75 -22.12
C PRO A 85 3.89 -1.88 -23.16
N GLY A 86 3.78 -3.14 -22.72
CA GLY A 86 3.71 -4.30 -23.62
C GLY A 86 2.56 -4.25 -24.64
N TRP A 87 1.40 -3.72 -24.26
CA TRP A 87 0.25 -3.56 -25.17
C TRP A 87 0.52 -2.64 -26.38
N GLN A 88 1.53 -1.76 -26.30
CA GLN A 88 1.93 -0.88 -27.41
C GLN A 88 2.82 -1.57 -28.44
N TYR A 89 3.28 -2.79 -28.18
CA TYR A 89 4.18 -3.50 -29.10
C TYR A 89 3.48 -3.85 -30.41
N SER A 90 2.27 -4.42 -30.34
CA SER A 90 1.46 -4.77 -31.51
C SER A 90 0.00 -4.97 -31.15
N ASN A 91 -0.90 -4.53 -32.05
CA ASN A 91 -2.33 -4.82 -31.93
C ASN A 91 -2.66 -6.31 -32.11
N LEU A 92 -1.78 -7.10 -32.74
CA LEU A 92 -1.99 -8.55 -32.94
C LEU A 92 -2.05 -9.34 -31.62
N LEU A 93 -1.46 -8.81 -30.54
CA LEU A 93 -1.51 -9.44 -29.21
C LEU A 93 -2.95 -9.65 -28.72
N LYS A 94 -3.90 -8.82 -29.18
CA LYS A 94 -5.33 -8.92 -28.84
C LYS A 94 -6.00 -10.17 -29.40
N SER A 95 -5.38 -10.87 -30.36
CA SER A 95 -5.90 -12.11 -30.93
C SER A 95 -5.86 -13.28 -29.93
N TYR A 96 -5.07 -13.17 -28.86
CA TYR A 96 -4.95 -14.17 -27.80
C TYR A 96 -5.38 -13.57 -26.44
N PRO A 97 -6.70 -13.39 -26.21
CA PRO A 97 -7.18 -12.86 -24.94
C PRO A 97 -6.82 -13.80 -23.77
N LEU A 98 -6.51 -13.21 -22.62
CA LEU A 98 -6.13 -13.95 -21.41
C LEU A 98 -6.94 -13.42 -20.21
N LEU A 99 -7.56 -14.33 -19.45
CA LEU A 99 -8.20 -14.02 -18.18
C LEU A 99 -7.12 -13.85 -17.09
N ASN A 100 -6.32 -12.79 -17.20
CA ASN A 100 -5.12 -12.57 -16.41
C ASN A 100 -5.39 -11.77 -15.12
N TYR A 101 -5.24 -12.39 -13.96
CA TYR A 101 -5.27 -11.72 -12.67
C TYR A 101 -3.85 -11.50 -12.14
N ASP A 102 -3.43 -10.23 -12.06
CA ASP A 102 -2.14 -9.86 -11.46
C ASP A 102 -2.28 -9.70 -9.94
N VAL A 103 -1.45 -10.43 -9.20
CA VAL A 103 -1.36 -10.40 -7.73
C VAL A 103 -0.69 -9.11 -7.22
N MET A 104 0.11 -8.46 -8.07
CA MET A 104 0.81 -7.23 -7.74
C MET A 104 -0.17 -6.05 -7.63
N LEU A 105 -0.03 -5.28 -6.56
CA LEU A 105 -0.71 -4.01 -6.34
C LEU A 105 0.24 -2.86 -6.67
N ASN A 106 -0.31 -1.70 -7.04
CA ASN A 106 0.48 -0.52 -7.46
C ASN A 106 1.45 0.01 -6.39
N THR A 107 1.22 -0.30 -5.11
CA THR A 107 2.04 0.14 -3.98
C THR A 107 3.14 -0.85 -3.59
N ASP A 108 3.27 -1.97 -4.31
CA ASP A 108 4.16 -3.05 -3.94
C ASP A 108 5.63 -2.79 -4.27
N VAL A 109 6.51 -3.42 -3.49
CA VAL A 109 7.98 -3.39 -3.63
C VAL A 109 8.55 -4.56 -4.46
N GLY A 110 7.66 -5.45 -4.90
CA GLY A 110 7.89 -6.59 -5.82
C GLY A 110 8.22 -7.92 -5.15
N LEU A 111 8.21 -9.01 -5.93
CA LEU A 111 8.14 -10.39 -5.42
C LEU A 111 9.27 -10.76 -4.45
N LYS A 112 10.55 -10.54 -4.81
CA LYS A 112 11.70 -10.84 -3.93
C LYS A 112 11.66 -10.12 -2.57
N SER A 113 11.04 -8.94 -2.50
CA SER A 113 10.86 -8.27 -1.21
C SER A 113 9.79 -8.97 -0.36
N PHE A 114 8.70 -9.45 -0.96
CA PHE A 114 7.71 -10.28 -0.26
C PHE A 114 8.28 -11.64 0.16
N GLU A 115 9.07 -12.29 -0.70
CA GLU A 115 9.84 -13.49 -0.33
C GLU A 115 10.71 -13.23 0.91
N GLY A 116 11.43 -12.11 0.89
CA GLY A 116 12.24 -11.65 2.01
C GLY A 116 11.42 -11.49 3.29
N PHE A 117 10.30 -10.77 3.23
CA PHE A 117 9.39 -10.56 4.37
C PHE A 117 8.81 -11.87 4.91
N MET A 118 8.43 -12.80 4.03
CA MET A 118 7.94 -14.14 4.37
C MET A 118 9.02 -15.06 4.97
N GLY A 119 10.29 -14.65 4.91
CA GLY A 119 11.42 -15.41 5.40
C GLY A 119 11.96 -16.44 4.40
N ASN A 120 11.50 -16.41 3.15
CA ASN A 120 11.90 -17.37 2.11
C ASN A 120 13.30 -17.04 1.55
N ASP A 121 13.88 -17.98 0.80
CA ASP A 121 15.09 -17.72 0.01
C ASP A 121 14.84 -16.61 -1.03
N ILE A 122 15.73 -15.62 -1.08
CA ILE A 122 15.70 -14.48 -2.00
C ILE A 122 16.90 -14.43 -2.96
N ARG A 123 17.71 -15.49 -3.00
CA ARG A 123 18.81 -15.60 -3.97
C ARG A 123 18.27 -15.56 -5.40
N GLU A 124 18.94 -14.81 -6.25
CA GLU A 124 18.60 -14.69 -7.67
C GLU A 124 19.29 -15.80 -8.49
N THR A 125 18.72 -16.18 -9.65
CA THR A 125 19.31 -17.19 -10.55
C THR A 125 20.77 -16.91 -10.87
N GLU A 126 21.63 -17.94 -10.93
CA GLU A 126 23.04 -17.75 -11.33
C GLU A 126 23.20 -17.44 -12.82
N VAL A 127 22.21 -17.81 -13.64
CA VAL A 127 22.20 -17.65 -15.10
C VAL A 127 21.99 -16.18 -15.49
N PRO A 128 22.94 -15.52 -16.18
CA PRO A 128 22.75 -14.13 -16.60
C PRO A 128 21.72 -13.98 -17.72
N PHE A 129 20.75 -13.06 -17.55
CA PHE A 129 19.73 -12.77 -18.58
C PHE A 129 20.28 -12.15 -19.87
N ASN A 130 21.51 -11.63 -19.85
CA ASN A 130 22.17 -11.00 -20.98
C ASN A 130 23.11 -11.95 -21.76
N LEU A 131 23.04 -13.27 -21.52
CA LEU A 131 23.79 -14.25 -22.31
C LEU A 131 23.41 -14.14 -23.79
N ASP A 132 24.41 -13.91 -24.63
CA ASP A 132 24.27 -13.86 -26.10
C ASP A 132 24.59 -15.22 -26.74
N ARG A 133 23.98 -16.27 -26.20
CA ARG A 133 24.03 -17.64 -26.71
C ARG A 133 22.84 -18.44 -26.20
N LYS A 134 22.63 -19.64 -26.74
CA LYS A 134 21.69 -20.60 -26.14
C LYS A 134 22.13 -21.02 -24.75
N LEU A 135 21.15 -21.26 -23.88
CA LEU A 135 21.36 -21.88 -22.58
C LEU A 135 21.83 -23.33 -22.74
N THR A 136 22.72 -23.75 -21.84
CA THR A 136 23.10 -25.15 -21.67
C THR A 136 22.03 -25.90 -20.89
N ASP A 137 22.02 -27.23 -20.94
CA ASP A 137 21.05 -28.04 -20.18
C ASP A 137 21.11 -27.78 -18.67
N ALA A 138 22.28 -27.46 -18.13
CA ALA A 138 22.46 -27.12 -16.72
C ALA A 138 21.82 -25.77 -16.39
N GLU A 139 22.04 -24.76 -17.24
CA GLU A 139 21.41 -23.44 -17.09
C GLU A 139 19.90 -23.50 -17.27
N ILE A 140 19.40 -24.30 -18.21
CA ILE A 140 17.96 -24.54 -18.38
C ILE A 140 17.36 -25.11 -17.09
N LYS A 141 17.97 -26.15 -16.51
CA LYS A 141 17.48 -26.74 -15.25
C LYS A 141 17.48 -25.74 -14.10
N GLN A 142 18.52 -24.90 -14.01
CA GLN A 142 18.61 -23.86 -13.00
C GLN A 142 17.54 -22.78 -13.19
N THR A 143 17.31 -22.33 -14.42
CA THR A 143 16.24 -21.37 -14.74
C THR A 143 14.85 -21.95 -14.46
N VAL A 144 14.61 -23.22 -14.79
CA VAL A 144 13.34 -23.90 -14.45
C VAL A 144 13.13 -23.94 -12.93
N PHE A 145 14.16 -24.26 -12.16
CA PHE A 145 14.09 -24.24 -10.69
C PHE A 145 13.75 -22.84 -10.17
N TYR A 146 14.46 -21.81 -10.66
CA TYR A 146 14.24 -20.42 -10.27
C TYR A 146 12.82 -19.93 -10.61
N CYS A 147 12.37 -20.14 -11.85
CA CYS A 147 11.03 -19.74 -12.30
C CYS A 147 9.94 -20.52 -11.55
N THR A 148 10.16 -21.82 -11.26
CA THR A 148 9.22 -22.60 -10.44
C THR A 148 9.08 -22.01 -9.03
N HIS A 149 10.20 -21.63 -8.41
CA HIS A 149 10.17 -20.92 -7.13
C HIS A 149 9.38 -19.62 -7.25
N ASP A 150 9.61 -18.77 -8.26
CA ASP A 150 8.87 -17.52 -8.43
C ASP A 150 7.34 -17.74 -8.60
N VAL A 151 6.90 -18.82 -9.28
CA VAL A 151 5.48 -19.21 -9.33
C VAL A 151 4.97 -19.65 -7.95
N GLU A 152 5.71 -20.45 -7.20
CA GLU A 152 5.36 -20.86 -5.83
C GLU A 152 5.28 -19.67 -4.88
N GLN A 153 6.18 -18.71 -5.00
CA GLN A 153 6.18 -17.47 -4.23
C GLN A 153 4.97 -16.60 -4.60
N THR A 154 4.62 -16.53 -5.88
CA THR A 154 3.39 -15.86 -6.36
C THR A 154 2.14 -16.49 -5.75
N ILE A 155 2.07 -17.82 -5.64
CA ILE A 155 0.99 -18.53 -4.94
C ILE A 155 0.93 -18.11 -3.46
N GLN A 156 2.08 -18.06 -2.77
CA GLN A 156 2.13 -17.64 -1.36
C GLN A 156 1.62 -16.21 -1.13
N VAL A 157 1.94 -15.27 -2.04
CA VAL A 157 1.43 -13.90 -1.98
C VAL A 157 -0.08 -13.88 -2.29
N PHE A 158 -0.53 -14.64 -3.30
CA PHE A 158 -1.95 -14.76 -3.64
C PHE A 158 -2.80 -15.28 -2.47
N MET A 159 -2.31 -16.30 -1.75
CA MET A 159 -3.00 -16.87 -0.58
C MET A 159 -3.17 -15.84 0.56
N ARG A 160 -2.20 -14.93 0.72
CA ARG A 160 -2.27 -13.82 1.69
C ARG A 160 -3.17 -12.67 1.23
N ARG A 161 -3.49 -12.62 -0.07
CA ARG A 161 -4.31 -11.58 -0.71
C ARG A 161 -5.60 -12.10 -1.33
N THR A 162 -6.04 -13.31 -0.97
CA THR A 162 -7.23 -13.92 -1.59
C THR A 162 -8.49 -13.06 -1.43
N GLN A 163 -8.53 -12.21 -0.41
CA GLN A 163 -9.60 -11.24 -0.18
C GLN A 163 -9.74 -10.22 -1.33
N GLU A 164 -8.63 -9.82 -1.94
CA GLU A 164 -8.60 -8.91 -3.11
C GLU A 164 -9.23 -9.58 -4.34
N PHE A 165 -8.82 -10.82 -4.60
CA PHE A 165 -9.37 -11.64 -5.68
C PHE A 165 -10.86 -11.91 -5.48
N ASN A 166 -11.24 -12.31 -4.26
CA ASN A 166 -12.64 -12.57 -3.92
C ASN A 166 -13.51 -11.33 -4.04
N THR A 167 -12.98 -10.14 -3.74
CA THR A 167 -13.69 -8.88 -3.92
C THR A 167 -13.99 -8.61 -5.39
N MET A 168 -13.00 -8.79 -6.28
CA MET A 168 -13.21 -8.66 -7.73
C MET A 168 -14.27 -9.65 -8.22
N MET A 169 -14.15 -10.92 -7.85
CA MET A 169 -15.10 -11.97 -8.22
C MET A 169 -16.51 -11.71 -7.69
N TYR A 170 -16.64 -11.21 -6.46
CA TYR A 170 -17.91 -10.83 -5.86
C TYR A 170 -18.63 -9.80 -6.72
N PHE A 171 -17.95 -8.71 -7.08
CA PHE A 171 -18.57 -7.64 -7.86
C PHE A 171 -18.81 -7.99 -9.32
N ILE A 172 -17.91 -8.76 -9.95
CA ILE A 172 -18.15 -9.31 -11.29
C ILE A 172 -19.45 -10.12 -11.30
N LYS A 173 -19.64 -11.01 -10.32
CA LYS A 173 -20.85 -11.81 -10.20
C LYS A 173 -22.08 -10.98 -9.85
N HIS A 174 -21.96 -10.05 -8.90
CA HIS A 174 -23.07 -9.24 -8.40
C HIS A 174 -23.67 -8.36 -9.49
N PHE A 175 -22.82 -7.74 -10.31
CA PHE A 175 -23.23 -6.88 -11.42
C PHE A 175 -23.37 -7.62 -12.76
N GLU A 176 -23.39 -8.96 -12.73
CA GLU A 176 -23.57 -9.83 -13.91
C GLU A 176 -22.60 -9.51 -15.06
N LEU A 177 -21.37 -9.11 -14.72
CA LEU A 177 -20.31 -8.81 -15.68
C LEU A 177 -19.68 -10.12 -16.20
N GLY A 178 -19.14 -10.06 -17.42
CA GLY A 178 -18.35 -11.16 -17.97
C GLY A 178 -17.09 -11.46 -17.14
N ILE A 179 -16.62 -12.71 -17.18
CA ILE A 179 -15.45 -13.13 -16.39
C ILE A 179 -14.16 -12.43 -16.82
N GLU A 180 -14.08 -11.93 -18.06
CA GLU A 180 -12.95 -11.16 -18.59
C GLU A 180 -12.65 -9.88 -17.82
N TYR A 181 -13.61 -9.38 -17.03
CA TYR A 181 -13.39 -8.24 -16.14
C TYR A 181 -12.44 -8.55 -14.98
N ILE A 182 -12.13 -9.83 -14.71
CA ILE A 182 -11.07 -10.20 -13.75
C ILE A 182 -9.69 -9.68 -14.18
N SER A 183 -9.50 -9.44 -15.48
CA SER A 183 -8.27 -8.89 -16.04
C SER A 183 -8.08 -7.40 -15.76
N LYS A 184 -9.14 -6.70 -15.34
CA LYS A 184 -9.09 -5.28 -14.96
C LYS A 184 -8.41 -5.10 -13.61
N THR A 185 -7.81 -3.93 -13.39
CA THR A 185 -7.43 -3.51 -12.04
C THR A 185 -8.69 -3.19 -11.23
N LYS A 186 -8.61 -3.20 -9.88
CA LYS A 186 -9.77 -2.83 -9.03
C LYS A 186 -10.37 -1.47 -9.42
N PRO A 187 -9.57 -0.40 -9.62
CA PRO A 187 -10.11 0.88 -10.09
C PRO A 187 -10.83 0.76 -11.44
N GLN A 188 -10.27 0.04 -12.41
CA GLN A 188 -10.90 -0.15 -13.72
C GLN A 188 -12.22 -0.93 -13.64
N LEU A 189 -12.29 -1.94 -12.77
CA LEU A 189 -13.53 -2.67 -12.51
C LEU A 189 -14.58 -1.74 -11.87
N ALA A 190 -14.19 -0.98 -10.85
CA ALA A 190 -15.06 0.01 -10.21
C ALA A 190 -15.61 1.02 -11.23
N ALA A 191 -14.74 1.58 -12.08
CA ALA A 191 -15.16 2.49 -13.13
C ALA A 191 -16.12 1.87 -14.14
N THR A 192 -15.97 0.57 -14.44
CA THR A 192 -16.92 -0.14 -15.30
C THR A 192 -18.29 -0.25 -14.62
N ILE A 193 -18.31 -0.69 -13.36
CA ILE A 193 -19.54 -0.87 -12.58
C ILE A 193 -20.33 0.45 -12.47
N LEU A 194 -19.63 1.56 -12.29
CA LEU A 194 -20.23 2.90 -12.16
C LEU A 194 -20.65 3.52 -13.51
N GLY A 195 -20.45 2.83 -14.64
CA GLY A 195 -20.72 3.40 -15.96
C GLY A 195 -19.83 4.60 -16.26
N GLY A 196 -18.54 4.53 -15.93
CA GLY A 196 -17.60 5.62 -16.13
C GLY A 196 -17.56 6.09 -17.59
N ASN A 197 -17.93 7.35 -17.82
CA ASN A 197 -18.27 7.85 -19.16
C ASN A 197 -17.15 8.65 -19.85
N ARG A 198 -15.99 8.82 -19.18
CA ARG A 198 -14.81 9.55 -19.71
C ARG A 198 -15.03 11.03 -20.04
N LYS A 199 -16.19 11.62 -19.72
CA LYS A 199 -16.46 13.04 -20.01
C LYS A 199 -15.41 13.96 -19.40
N GLY A 200 -14.86 13.61 -18.24
CA GLY A 200 -13.88 14.48 -17.60
C GLY A 200 -12.53 14.61 -18.29
N ALA A 201 -12.24 13.83 -19.32
CA ALA A 201 -11.06 14.06 -20.16
C ALA A 201 -11.06 15.44 -20.84
N SER A 202 -12.24 16.06 -21.01
CA SER A 202 -12.39 17.41 -21.56
C SER A 202 -12.61 18.49 -20.52
N PHE A 203 -12.59 18.19 -19.22
CA PHE A 203 -12.75 19.19 -18.18
C PHE A 203 -11.50 20.05 -18.03
N ASP A 204 -11.70 21.35 -17.89
CA ASP A 204 -10.70 22.38 -17.63
C ASP A 204 -11.04 23.21 -16.37
N ASP A 205 -11.98 22.72 -15.57
CA ASP A 205 -12.60 23.41 -14.42
C ASP A 205 -12.05 22.94 -13.06
N GLU A 206 -10.84 22.38 -13.04
CA GLU A 206 -10.28 21.68 -11.88
C GLU A 206 -10.26 22.51 -10.57
N PHE A 207 -10.13 23.83 -10.69
CA PHE A 207 -10.13 24.75 -9.55
C PHE A 207 -11.47 25.47 -9.31
N ASP A 208 -12.49 25.21 -10.14
CA ASP A 208 -13.83 25.79 -10.03
C ASP A 208 -14.73 24.97 -9.08
N PHE A 209 -14.15 24.49 -7.97
CA PHE A 209 -14.88 23.70 -6.99
C PHE A 209 -15.64 24.60 -6.00
N PRO A 210 -16.86 24.21 -5.58
CA PRO A 210 -17.60 24.98 -4.59
C PRO A 210 -17.05 24.76 -3.18
N ILE A 211 -16.98 25.84 -2.38
CA ILE A 211 -16.93 25.71 -0.93
C ILE A 211 -18.36 25.45 -0.44
N LEU A 212 -18.53 24.42 0.40
CA LEU A 212 -19.85 23.97 0.83
C LEU A 212 -20.60 25.04 1.64
N PRO A 213 -21.88 25.33 1.36
CA PRO A 213 -22.67 26.33 2.09
C PRO A 213 -22.86 26.02 3.58
N CYS A 214 -22.71 24.74 3.96
CA CYS A 214 -22.83 24.32 5.35
C CYS A 214 -21.59 24.64 6.19
N LEU A 215 -20.47 25.05 5.57
CA LEU A 215 -19.24 25.42 6.27
C LEU A 215 -19.46 26.69 7.11
N ARG A 216 -19.03 26.67 8.37
CA ARG A 216 -19.11 27.76 9.34
C ARG A 216 -17.75 27.98 9.99
N LEU A 217 -16.94 28.82 9.37
CA LEU A 217 -15.66 29.27 9.94
C LEU A 217 -15.72 30.76 10.27
N ASN A 218 -15.21 31.12 11.44
CA ASN A 218 -15.05 32.50 11.86
C ASN A 218 -13.57 32.79 12.16
N LYS A 219 -13.01 32.13 13.18
CA LYS A 219 -11.63 32.31 13.64
C LYS A 219 -10.61 31.87 12.59
N TYR A 220 -10.86 30.76 11.91
CA TYR A 220 -9.94 30.19 10.92
C TYR A 220 -10.42 30.38 9.48
N LYS A 221 -11.31 31.36 9.25
CA LYS A 221 -11.89 31.63 7.93
C LYS A 221 -10.83 31.93 6.85
N HIS A 222 -9.71 32.54 7.23
CA HIS A 222 -8.62 32.85 6.30
C HIS A 222 -8.07 31.60 5.58
N ILE A 223 -8.19 30.42 6.19
CA ILE A 223 -7.79 29.14 5.57
C ILE A 223 -8.67 28.84 4.36
N ALA A 224 -9.99 29.03 4.47
CA ALA A 224 -10.93 28.85 3.38
C ALA A 224 -10.76 29.93 2.31
N ASP A 225 -10.59 31.20 2.72
CA ASP A 225 -10.37 32.33 1.81
C ASP A 225 -9.11 32.13 0.94
N TRP A 226 -8.08 31.46 1.48
CA TRP A 226 -6.88 31.11 0.73
C TRP A 226 -7.16 30.17 -0.46
N TYR A 227 -8.03 29.16 -0.28
CA TYR A 227 -8.41 28.25 -1.37
C TYR A 227 -9.30 28.93 -2.42
N ALA A 228 -10.10 29.90 -2.00
CA ALA A 228 -10.94 30.69 -2.90
C ALA A 228 -10.13 31.69 -3.75
N ASN A 229 -8.92 32.06 -3.33
CA ASN A 229 -8.07 32.98 -4.07
C ASN A 229 -7.40 32.30 -5.28
N PRO A 230 -7.67 32.76 -6.52
CA PRO A 230 -7.08 32.19 -7.74
C PRO A 230 -5.54 32.19 -7.77
N GLU A 231 -4.89 33.10 -7.05
CA GLU A 231 -3.43 33.10 -6.96
C GLU A 231 -2.89 31.81 -6.32
N ASN A 232 -3.70 31.09 -5.53
CA ASN A 232 -3.28 29.90 -4.81
C ASN A 232 -3.62 28.58 -5.53
N HIS A 233 -4.27 28.65 -6.70
CA HIS A 233 -4.70 27.51 -7.53
C HIS A 233 -3.52 26.80 -8.20
N ASP A 234 -2.66 26.23 -7.36
CA ASP A 234 -1.40 25.57 -7.72
C ASP A 234 -1.10 24.49 -6.67
N TYR A 235 -0.94 23.25 -7.14
CA TYR A 235 -0.68 22.08 -6.28
C TYR A 235 0.62 22.14 -5.49
N GLU A 236 1.59 22.94 -5.93
CA GLU A 236 2.84 23.14 -5.20
C GLU A 236 2.68 24.10 -4.01
N LYS A 237 1.59 24.88 -3.98
CA LYS A 237 1.28 25.80 -2.89
C LYS A 237 0.59 25.10 -1.73
N LYS A 238 0.87 25.59 -0.52
CA LYS A 238 0.28 25.11 0.73
C LYS A 238 0.32 26.19 1.81
N GLN A 239 -0.60 26.12 2.75
CA GLN A 239 -0.57 26.92 3.98
C GLN A 239 0.13 26.12 5.07
N GLY A 240 1.43 26.33 5.22
CA GLY A 240 2.20 25.71 6.30
C GLY A 240 2.11 26.48 7.61
N LYS A 241 2.35 25.77 8.72
CA LYS A 241 2.55 26.33 10.07
C LYS A 241 1.37 27.16 10.61
N GLN A 242 0.14 26.76 10.27
CA GLN A 242 -1.07 27.41 10.77
C GLN A 242 -1.37 26.93 12.18
N MET A 243 -1.58 27.82 13.15
CA MET A 243 -1.87 27.43 14.53
C MET A 243 -3.38 27.27 14.72
N ILE A 244 -3.84 26.03 14.84
CA ILE A 244 -5.27 25.68 15.00
C ILE A 244 -5.45 24.99 16.34
N ALA A 245 -6.28 25.54 17.23
CA ALA A 245 -6.53 25.03 18.59
C ALA A 245 -5.25 24.62 19.35
N GLY A 246 -4.17 25.40 19.20
CA GLY A 246 -2.88 25.15 19.84
C GLY A 246 -2.00 24.08 19.18
N VAL A 247 -2.37 23.59 17.99
CA VAL A 247 -1.62 22.60 17.21
C VAL A 247 -1.22 23.18 15.86
N GLU A 248 0.05 22.99 15.48
CA GLU A 248 0.55 23.41 14.17
C GLU A 248 0.00 22.51 13.06
N HIS A 249 -0.64 23.13 12.06
CA HIS A 249 -1.26 22.49 10.91
C HIS A 249 -0.58 22.89 9.60
N THR A 250 -0.67 22.00 8.62
CA THR A 250 -0.42 22.30 7.21
C THR A 250 -1.66 21.94 6.41
N PHE A 251 -2.15 22.89 5.61
CA PHE A 251 -3.26 22.69 4.67
C PHE A 251 -2.72 22.73 3.24
N ALA A 252 -2.89 21.64 2.49
CA ALA A 252 -2.46 21.51 1.11
C ALA A 252 -3.64 21.09 0.22
N TRP A 253 -3.43 21.05 -1.09
CA TRP A 253 -4.47 20.65 -2.04
C TRP A 253 -4.84 19.15 -1.96
N GLY A 254 -3.92 18.31 -1.51
CA GLY A 254 -4.15 16.88 -1.29
C GLY A 254 -4.71 16.52 0.10
N GLY A 255 -4.98 17.52 0.95
CA GLY A 255 -5.48 17.35 2.31
C GLY A 255 -4.68 18.15 3.35
N GLY A 256 -5.27 18.25 4.54
CA GLY A 256 -4.74 18.99 5.67
C GLY A 256 -4.45 18.07 6.85
N HIS A 257 -3.46 18.44 7.65
CA HIS A 257 -3.11 17.70 8.87
C HIS A 257 -2.43 18.58 9.91
N GLY A 258 -2.60 18.24 11.18
CA GLY A 258 -1.87 18.82 12.31
C GLY A 258 -1.74 17.81 13.44
N ALA A 259 -0.61 17.84 14.15
CA ALA A 259 -0.37 16.93 15.28
C ALA A 259 0.63 17.54 16.25
N ARG A 260 0.42 17.33 17.54
CA ARG A 260 1.47 17.56 18.55
C ARG A 260 2.60 16.54 18.32
N ALA A 261 3.76 17.01 17.89
CA ALA A 261 4.91 16.15 17.65
C ALA A 261 5.60 15.77 18.97
N LYS A 262 6.14 14.55 19.05
CA LYS A 262 6.84 14.03 20.24
C LYS A 262 6.03 14.20 21.53
N TYR A 263 4.76 13.82 21.47
CA TYR A 263 3.79 14.02 22.54
C TYR A 263 3.45 12.70 23.21
N SER A 264 3.62 12.63 24.53
CA SER A 264 3.14 11.55 25.36
C SER A 264 2.39 12.12 26.56
N ALA A 265 1.23 11.55 26.86
CA ALA A 265 0.41 12.00 27.98
C ALA A 265 -0.57 10.92 28.44
N ASP A 266 -0.87 10.93 29.74
CA ASP A 266 -2.02 10.23 30.28
C ASP A 266 -3.26 11.13 30.27
N GLY A 267 -4.44 10.51 30.25
CA GLY A 267 -5.73 11.19 30.32
C GLY A 267 -6.85 10.42 29.65
N VAL A 268 -7.94 11.13 29.35
CA VAL A 268 -9.05 10.61 28.58
C VAL A 268 -8.97 11.16 27.16
N PHE A 269 -8.75 10.27 26.20
CA PHE A 269 -8.63 10.61 24.79
C PHE A 269 -9.85 10.13 24.04
N ILE A 270 -10.38 10.99 23.18
CA ILE A 270 -11.52 10.67 22.33
C ILE A 270 -11.07 10.83 20.89
N ILE A 271 -11.21 9.76 20.12
CA ILE A 271 -11.03 9.79 18.67
C ILE A 271 -12.39 10.00 18.06
N ILE A 272 -12.51 11.04 17.23
CA ILE A 272 -13.73 11.41 16.54
C ILE A 272 -13.41 11.30 15.05
N ASP A 273 -13.82 10.18 14.44
CA ASP A 273 -13.50 9.83 13.04
C ASP A 273 -14.77 9.87 12.17
N VAL A 274 -14.69 10.50 11.00
CA VAL A 274 -15.80 10.51 10.04
C VAL A 274 -15.92 9.12 9.38
N THR A 275 -17.13 8.59 9.38
CA THR A 275 -17.42 7.28 8.78
C THR A 275 -17.33 7.36 7.25
N ALA A 276 -16.30 6.69 6.70
CA ALA A 276 -16.03 6.58 5.26
C ALA A 276 -16.05 7.94 4.55
N TYR A 277 -15.20 8.86 5.05
CA TYR A 277 -15.36 10.29 4.84
C TYR A 277 -15.53 10.73 3.38
N TYR A 278 -14.54 10.45 2.55
CA TYR A 278 -14.54 10.90 1.16
C TYR A 278 -15.72 10.32 0.34
N PRO A 279 -16.02 9.01 0.41
CA PRO A 279 -17.26 8.48 -0.16
C PRO A 279 -18.54 9.14 0.39
N SER A 280 -18.61 9.40 1.70
CA SER A 280 -19.77 10.07 2.30
C SER A 280 -19.96 11.49 1.74
N LEU A 281 -18.88 12.27 1.58
CA LEU A 281 -18.91 13.58 0.91
C LEU A 281 -19.34 13.46 -0.55
N GLN A 282 -18.79 12.47 -1.26
CA GLN A 282 -19.13 12.20 -2.65
C GLN A 282 -20.62 11.95 -2.83
N LYS A 283 -21.22 11.14 -1.96
CA LYS A 283 -22.66 10.85 -1.97
C LYS A 283 -23.50 12.05 -1.55
N GLN A 284 -23.16 12.70 -0.43
CA GLN A 284 -23.96 13.79 0.15
C GLN A 284 -24.06 15.01 -0.77
N TYR A 285 -22.97 15.33 -1.49
CA TYR A 285 -22.87 16.53 -2.32
C TYR A 285 -22.77 16.22 -3.82
N HIS A 286 -22.99 14.95 -4.20
CA HIS A 286 -22.95 14.47 -5.58
C HIS A 286 -21.66 14.80 -6.35
N PHE A 287 -20.53 14.91 -5.66
CA PHE A 287 -19.24 15.09 -6.31
C PHE A 287 -18.91 13.84 -7.14
N GLY A 288 -18.37 14.02 -8.35
CA GLY A 288 -17.99 12.92 -9.24
C GLY A 288 -19.14 12.25 -9.99
N TYR A 289 -20.41 12.56 -9.69
CA TYR A 289 -21.57 11.94 -10.35
C TYR A 289 -21.62 12.27 -11.85
N ARG A 290 -21.08 13.43 -12.27
CA ARG A 290 -21.06 13.86 -13.67
C ARG A 290 -20.27 12.94 -14.62
N VAL A 291 -19.40 12.09 -14.07
CA VAL A 291 -18.62 11.09 -14.84
C VAL A 291 -19.12 9.65 -14.67
N MET A 292 -20.26 9.46 -14.01
CA MET A 292 -20.90 8.16 -13.77
C MET A 292 -22.22 8.10 -14.52
N ASP A 293 -22.41 7.11 -15.38
CA ASP A 293 -23.71 6.83 -15.98
C ASP A 293 -24.60 5.98 -15.05
N HIS A 294 -24.00 5.32 -14.04
CA HIS A 294 -24.69 4.51 -13.04
C HIS A 294 -24.28 4.89 -11.59
N PRO A 295 -24.56 6.13 -11.14
CA PRO A 295 -24.22 6.58 -9.79
C PRO A 295 -24.89 5.75 -8.68
N GLU A 296 -26.05 5.14 -8.94
CA GLU A 296 -26.75 4.23 -8.03
C GLU A 296 -25.88 3.04 -7.60
N ASN A 297 -24.95 2.60 -8.46
CA ASN A 297 -24.04 1.51 -8.14
C ASN A 297 -22.96 1.95 -7.13
N PHE A 298 -22.51 3.21 -7.21
CA PHE A 298 -21.66 3.78 -6.17
C PHE A 298 -22.40 3.84 -4.83
N GLU A 299 -23.64 4.34 -4.83
CA GLU A 299 -24.47 4.44 -3.63
C GLU A 299 -24.69 3.07 -2.99
N PHE A 300 -25.00 2.04 -3.79
CA PHE A 300 -25.12 0.67 -3.31
C PHE A 300 -23.83 0.16 -2.63
N ILE A 301 -22.67 0.39 -3.26
CA ILE A 301 -21.38 -0.06 -2.72
C ILE A 301 -21.09 0.64 -1.38
N HIS A 302 -21.26 1.96 -1.35
CA HIS A 302 -20.99 2.77 -0.18
C HIS A 302 -21.97 2.47 0.96
N ASP A 303 -23.28 2.45 0.70
CA ASP A 303 -24.30 2.19 1.71
C ASP A 303 -24.17 0.79 2.28
N SER A 304 -23.80 -0.20 1.46
CA SER A 304 -23.50 -1.55 1.93
C SER A 304 -22.28 -1.56 2.88
N ASN A 305 -21.20 -0.84 2.55
CA ASN A 305 -20.05 -0.68 3.43
C ASN A 305 -20.47 -0.11 4.81
N ILE A 306 -21.30 0.93 4.82
CA ILE A 306 -21.82 1.55 6.06
C ILE A 306 -22.76 0.60 6.81
N ALA A 307 -23.69 -0.05 6.12
CA ALA A 307 -24.65 -0.97 6.74
C ALA A 307 -23.95 -2.16 7.41
N PHE A 308 -22.97 -2.78 6.75
CA PHE A 308 -22.21 -3.87 7.36
C PHE A 308 -21.27 -3.38 8.47
N LYS A 309 -20.76 -2.15 8.40
CA LYS A 309 -20.03 -1.52 9.52
C LYS A 309 -20.90 -1.42 10.77
N ARG A 310 -22.12 -0.88 10.64
CA ARG A 310 -23.08 -0.72 11.76
C ARG A 310 -23.49 -2.06 12.37
N LYS A 311 -23.61 -3.11 11.55
CA LYS A 311 -23.90 -4.48 12.01
C LYS A 311 -22.69 -5.18 12.66
N GLY A 312 -21.48 -4.62 12.57
CA GLY A 312 -20.26 -5.28 13.04
C GLY A 312 -19.80 -6.45 12.17
N ASP A 313 -20.40 -6.67 10.98
CA ASP A 313 -20.06 -7.78 10.09
C ASP A 313 -18.83 -7.46 9.25
N LYS A 314 -17.65 -7.65 9.85
CA LYS A 314 -16.36 -7.37 9.21
C LYS A 314 -16.15 -8.16 7.93
N LYS A 315 -16.67 -9.40 7.86
CA LYS A 315 -16.46 -10.30 6.71
C LYS A 315 -17.32 -9.86 5.52
N ALA A 316 -18.60 -9.56 5.75
CA ALA A 316 -19.47 -9.07 4.69
C ALA A 316 -19.11 -7.64 4.24
N ARG A 317 -18.63 -6.79 5.17
CA ARG A 317 -18.18 -5.42 4.86
C ARG A 317 -16.97 -5.37 3.93
N GLN A 318 -16.05 -6.33 4.08
CA GLN A 318 -14.73 -6.29 3.44
C GLN A 318 -14.73 -5.95 1.94
N PRO A 319 -15.47 -6.67 1.06
CA PRO A 319 -15.45 -6.36 -0.37
C PRO A 319 -15.92 -4.94 -0.66
N PHE A 320 -16.98 -4.48 0.01
CA PHE A 320 -17.51 -3.13 -0.15
C PHE A 320 -16.50 -2.07 0.28
N LYS A 321 -15.83 -2.23 1.42
CA LYS A 321 -14.79 -1.29 1.86
C LYS A 321 -13.65 -1.19 0.85
N ILE A 322 -13.21 -2.32 0.29
CA ILE A 322 -12.13 -2.34 -0.72
C ILE A 322 -12.57 -1.60 -1.99
N MET A 323 -13.79 -1.86 -2.47
CA MET A 323 -14.31 -1.24 -3.69
C MET A 323 -14.60 0.25 -3.52
N ASP A 324 -15.20 0.64 -2.39
CA ASP A 324 -15.51 2.03 -2.03
C ASP A 324 -14.25 2.90 -2.04
N ASN A 325 -13.16 2.41 -1.42
CA ASN A 325 -11.85 3.09 -1.45
C ASN A 325 -11.22 3.14 -2.86
N ALA A 326 -11.54 2.19 -3.74
CA ALA A 326 -11.01 2.17 -5.10
C ALA A 326 -11.68 3.20 -6.01
N ILE A 327 -12.87 3.69 -5.67
CA ILE A 327 -13.62 4.69 -6.45
C ILE A 327 -13.00 6.08 -6.26
N SER A 328 -12.81 6.51 -5.01
CA SER A 328 -12.36 7.87 -4.68
C SER A 328 -11.00 8.24 -5.31
N GLY A 329 -10.07 7.29 -5.37
CA GLY A 329 -8.71 7.49 -5.91
C GLY A 329 -8.64 7.66 -7.43
N GLN A 330 -9.76 7.53 -8.16
CA GLN A 330 -9.77 7.58 -9.63
C GLN A 330 -9.96 8.98 -10.21
N MET A 331 -10.58 9.88 -9.45
CA MET A 331 -10.98 11.19 -9.95
C MET A 331 -9.80 12.10 -10.34
N LYS A 332 -8.57 11.84 -9.84
CA LYS A 332 -7.34 12.54 -10.28
C LYS A 332 -6.55 11.82 -11.37
N GLN A 333 -6.93 10.60 -11.75
CA GLN A 333 -6.19 9.83 -12.74
C GLN A 333 -6.72 10.13 -14.15
N LYS A 334 -5.99 10.94 -14.94
CA LYS A 334 -6.40 11.34 -16.31
C LYS A 334 -6.81 10.19 -17.23
N SER A 335 -6.25 8.99 -17.03
CA SER A 335 -6.58 7.80 -17.82
C SER A 335 -7.86 7.09 -17.38
N SER A 336 -8.36 7.37 -16.17
CA SER A 336 -9.57 6.75 -15.62
C SER A 336 -10.82 7.24 -16.36
N ALA A 337 -11.81 6.35 -16.44
CA ALA A 337 -13.13 6.71 -16.94
C ALA A 337 -13.96 7.55 -15.94
N LEU A 338 -13.50 7.60 -14.68
CA LEU A 338 -14.05 8.43 -13.61
C LEU A 338 -13.19 9.68 -13.33
N TYR A 339 -12.33 10.08 -14.27
CA TYR A 339 -11.50 11.28 -14.09
C TYR A 339 -12.40 12.51 -13.93
N ASP A 340 -12.31 13.17 -12.78
CA ASP A 340 -13.07 14.37 -12.43
C ASP A 340 -12.28 15.18 -11.39
N PRO A 341 -11.30 15.97 -11.84
CA PRO A 341 -10.34 16.59 -10.94
C PRO A 341 -10.95 17.71 -10.08
N MET A 342 -11.99 18.41 -10.56
CA MET A 342 -12.75 19.39 -9.78
C MET A 342 -13.48 18.73 -8.63
N SER A 343 -14.22 17.64 -8.89
CA SER A 343 -14.90 16.89 -7.83
C SER A 343 -13.92 16.32 -6.79
N ASN A 344 -12.73 15.88 -7.22
CA ASN A 344 -11.71 15.45 -6.27
C ASN A 344 -11.21 16.61 -5.40
N ASN A 345 -10.97 17.79 -5.97
CA ASN A 345 -10.62 18.99 -5.20
C ASN A 345 -11.74 19.37 -4.23
N ALA A 346 -12.99 19.38 -4.69
CA ALA A 346 -14.16 19.60 -3.85
C ALA A 346 -14.17 18.67 -2.63
N ILE A 347 -13.92 17.37 -2.82
CA ILE A 347 -13.87 16.39 -1.72
C ILE A 347 -12.70 16.67 -0.78
N CYS A 348 -11.47 16.81 -1.30
CA CYS A 348 -10.27 17.01 -0.47
C CYS A 348 -10.29 18.33 0.28
N ILE A 349 -10.67 19.42 -0.38
CA ILE A 349 -10.70 20.77 0.20
C ILE A 349 -11.86 20.92 1.18
N ASN A 350 -13.08 20.55 0.81
CA ASN A 350 -14.17 20.67 1.76
C ASN A 350 -14.03 19.67 2.92
N GLY A 351 -13.46 18.49 2.70
CA GLY A 351 -13.18 17.55 3.79
C GLY A 351 -12.28 18.16 4.87
N GLN A 352 -11.14 18.74 4.50
CA GLN A 352 -10.28 19.38 5.50
C GLN A 352 -10.89 20.65 6.10
N LEU A 353 -11.68 21.43 5.35
CA LEU A 353 -12.35 22.62 5.87
C LEU A 353 -13.48 22.28 6.85
N LEU A 354 -14.23 21.20 6.59
CA LEU A 354 -15.28 20.75 7.49
C LEU A 354 -14.72 20.16 8.79
N LEU A 355 -13.57 19.47 8.76
CA LEU A 355 -12.86 19.07 9.97
C LEU A 355 -12.28 20.27 10.73
N LEU A 356 -11.76 21.28 10.02
CA LEU A 356 -11.33 22.53 10.64
C LEU A 356 -12.49 23.26 11.32
N ASP A 357 -13.67 23.27 10.69
CA ASP A 357 -14.91 23.80 11.25
C ASP A 357 -15.27 23.07 12.55
N LEU A 358 -15.23 21.73 12.57
CA LEU A 358 -15.44 20.96 13.79
C LEU A 358 -14.45 21.34 14.89
N VAL A 359 -13.16 21.43 14.55
CA VAL A 359 -12.11 21.82 15.50
C VAL A 359 -12.34 23.22 16.06
N GLU A 360 -12.78 24.18 15.24
CA GLU A 360 -13.07 25.55 15.69
C GLU A 360 -14.21 25.57 16.73
N HIS A 361 -15.26 24.78 16.52
CA HIS A 361 -16.39 24.70 17.46
C HIS A 361 -16.05 23.93 18.75
N LEU A 362 -15.12 22.96 18.68
CA LEU A 362 -14.63 22.23 19.84
C LEU A 362 -13.57 23.00 20.65
N GLU A 363 -13.01 24.07 20.09
CA GLU A 363 -11.96 24.85 20.74
C GLU A 363 -12.47 25.50 22.03
N GLY A 364 -11.77 25.24 23.14
CA GLY A 364 -12.16 25.70 24.48
C GLY A 364 -12.94 24.66 25.30
N HIS A 365 -13.39 23.57 24.66
CA HIS A 365 -14.06 22.45 25.32
C HIS A 365 -13.14 21.22 25.49
N CYS A 366 -12.06 21.15 24.71
CA CYS A 366 -11.07 20.07 24.77
C CYS A 366 -9.68 20.55 24.32
N GLU A 367 -8.66 19.73 24.56
CA GLU A 367 -7.33 19.92 23.98
C GLU A 367 -7.22 19.12 22.67
N LEU A 368 -7.00 19.80 21.55
CA LEU A 368 -6.68 19.13 20.29
C LEU A 368 -5.29 18.49 20.39
N ILE A 369 -5.22 17.18 20.07
CA ILE A 369 -3.96 16.44 20.01
C ILE A 369 -3.51 16.25 18.56
N GLN A 370 -4.46 15.93 17.68
CA GLN A 370 -4.20 15.65 16.29
C GLN A 370 -5.45 15.85 15.42
N ASN A 371 -5.26 16.30 14.19
CA ASN A 371 -6.20 16.22 13.08
C ASN A 371 -5.53 15.54 11.88
N ASN A 372 -6.13 14.44 11.41
CA ASN A 372 -5.75 13.76 10.18
C ASN A 372 -6.84 13.94 9.10
N THR A 373 -6.67 13.29 7.95
CA THR A 373 -7.58 13.42 6.80
C THR A 373 -9.04 13.10 7.10
N ASP A 374 -9.30 12.18 8.02
CA ASP A 374 -10.63 11.61 8.25
C ASP A 374 -11.18 11.87 9.66
N GLY A 375 -10.44 12.56 10.53
CA GLY A 375 -10.86 12.74 11.92
C GLY A 375 -9.87 13.47 12.82
N ILE A 376 -10.23 13.55 14.10
CA ILE A 376 -9.47 14.23 15.15
C ILE A 376 -9.28 13.35 16.38
N ILE A 377 -8.22 13.65 17.13
CA ILE A 377 -7.98 13.11 18.46
C ILE A 377 -7.94 14.29 19.41
N VAL A 378 -8.79 14.24 20.44
CA VAL A 378 -8.89 15.27 21.47
C VAL A 378 -8.66 14.65 22.85
N LYS A 379 -8.21 15.48 23.79
CA LYS A 379 -8.11 15.13 25.20
C LYS A 379 -9.09 15.99 25.99
N VAL A 380 -9.86 15.35 26.87
CA VAL A 380 -10.80 16.03 27.78
C VAL A 380 -10.26 16.05 29.21
N ALA A 381 -10.71 17.03 29.98
CA ALA A 381 -10.27 17.18 31.37
C ALA A 381 -11.10 16.29 32.30
N ASP A 382 -12.41 16.20 32.05
CA ASP A 382 -13.36 15.38 32.79
C ASP A 382 -14.32 14.74 31.78
N TYR A 383 -14.31 13.41 31.67
CA TYR A 383 -15.11 12.69 30.67
C TYR A 383 -16.61 12.91 30.88
N ASP A 384 -17.10 12.74 32.11
CA ASP A 384 -18.54 12.76 32.40
C ASP A 384 -19.14 14.16 32.15
N ARG A 385 -18.36 15.22 32.38
CA ARG A 385 -18.79 16.59 32.13
C ARG A 385 -18.60 17.03 30.68
N ASP A 386 -17.43 16.73 30.10
CA ASP A 386 -17.01 17.32 28.83
C ASP A 386 -17.55 16.54 27.63
N PHE A 387 -17.82 15.24 27.76
CA PHE A 387 -18.27 14.39 26.64
C PHE A 387 -19.61 14.83 26.05
N GLU A 388 -20.60 15.16 26.89
CA GLU A 388 -21.94 15.61 26.43
C GLU A 388 -21.84 16.88 25.58
N VAL A 389 -20.97 17.82 25.97
CA VAL A 389 -20.73 19.06 25.20
C VAL A 389 -20.08 18.75 23.84
N LEU A 390 -19.12 17.82 23.83
CA LEU A 390 -18.48 17.36 22.60
C LEU A 390 -19.49 16.65 21.68
N ASP A 391 -20.33 15.78 22.22
CA ASP A 391 -21.35 15.04 21.48
C ASP A 391 -22.39 15.98 20.87
N ASP A 392 -22.88 16.97 21.62
CA ASP A 392 -23.82 17.98 21.12
C ASP A 392 -23.23 18.79 19.94
N ILE A 393 -21.96 19.21 20.05
CA ILE A 393 -21.26 19.94 18.98
C ILE A 393 -21.08 19.05 17.75
N VAL A 394 -20.63 17.80 17.95
CA VAL A 394 -20.46 16.83 16.87
C VAL A 394 -21.80 16.51 16.23
N TRP A 395 -22.87 16.36 17.00
CA TRP A 395 -24.21 16.09 16.48
C TRP A 395 -24.74 17.26 15.65
N GLU A 396 -24.57 18.50 16.09
CA GLU A 396 -24.88 19.68 15.26
C GLU A 396 -24.14 19.62 13.92
N TRP A 397 -22.84 19.34 13.99
CA TRP A 397 -21.99 19.22 12.81
C TRP A 397 -22.45 18.09 11.88
N GLU A 398 -22.84 16.94 12.42
CA GLU A 398 -23.41 15.83 11.63
C GLU A 398 -24.70 16.24 10.92
N GLN A 399 -25.63 16.91 11.62
CA GLN A 399 -26.90 17.34 11.01
C GLN A 399 -26.67 18.37 9.91
N ARG A 400 -25.73 19.29 10.13
CA ARG A 400 -25.41 20.37 9.19
C ARG A 400 -24.66 19.89 7.96
N THR A 401 -23.74 18.95 8.12
CA THR A 401 -22.89 18.45 7.02
C THR A 401 -23.45 17.19 6.36
N GLY A 402 -24.37 16.49 7.00
CA GLY A 402 -24.83 15.17 6.55
C GLY A 402 -23.81 14.05 6.74
N MET A 403 -22.65 14.33 7.35
CA MET A 403 -21.65 13.33 7.69
C MET A 403 -22.02 12.61 8.99
N ARG A 404 -21.39 11.46 9.24
CA ARG A 404 -21.54 10.69 10.48
C ARG A 404 -20.19 10.43 11.12
N MET A 405 -20.10 10.61 12.42
CA MET A 405 -18.90 10.42 13.23
C MET A 405 -19.03 9.15 14.06
N ASP A 406 -17.90 8.49 14.27
CA ASP A 406 -17.75 7.49 15.32
C ASP A 406 -16.86 8.05 16.44
N PHE A 407 -17.18 7.68 17.67
CA PHE A 407 -16.36 7.95 18.84
C PHE A 407 -15.66 6.67 19.31
N ASP A 408 -14.33 6.73 19.47
CA ASP A 408 -13.58 5.74 20.23
C ASP A 408 -12.92 6.46 21.45
N THR A 409 -13.33 6.11 22.67
CA THR A 409 -12.75 6.67 23.90
C THR A 409 -11.66 5.74 24.47
N TYR A 410 -10.58 6.34 24.96
CA TYR A 410 -9.45 5.66 25.61
C TYR A 410 -9.15 6.32 26.95
N PHE A 411 -9.31 5.58 28.04
CA PHE A 411 -8.89 5.99 29.38
C PHE A 411 -7.48 5.49 29.62
N GLY A 412 -6.46 6.31 29.34
CA GLY A 412 -5.09 5.81 29.42
C GLY A 412 -4.04 6.74 28.85
N THR A 413 -3.18 6.20 27.99
CA THR A 413 -1.96 6.89 27.53
C THR A 413 -1.94 7.00 26.01
N ILE A 414 -1.58 8.19 25.50
CA ILE A 414 -1.18 8.38 24.10
C ILE A 414 0.33 8.50 23.99
N TYR A 415 0.89 7.88 22.96
CA TYR A 415 2.25 8.07 22.48
C TYR A 415 2.20 8.50 21.02
N GLN A 416 2.62 9.72 20.72
CA GLN A 416 2.49 10.32 19.38
C GLN A 416 3.82 10.91 18.91
N LYS A 417 4.35 10.36 17.82
CA LYS A 417 5.49 10.92 17.12
C LYS A 417 5.05 12.02 16.15
N ASP A 418 4.07 11.70 15.30
CA ASP A 418 3.48 12.59 14.29
C ASP A 418 2.09 12.09 13.89
N VAL A 419 1.40 12.83 13.00
CA VAL A 419 0.02 12.52 12.55
C VAL A 419 -0.16 11.08 12.04
N ASN A 420 0.91 10.47 11.53
CA ASN A 420 0.88 9.14 10.93
C ASN A 420 1.48 8.08 11.83
N ASN A 421 2.06 8.43 12.98
CA ASN A 421 2.74 7.50 13.90
C ASN A 421 2.31 7.79 15.34
N TYR A 422 1.31 7.03 15.81
CA TYR A 422 0.82 7.13 17.19
C TYR A 422 0.25 5.80 17.69
N LEU A 423 0.20 5.68 19.02
CA LEU A 423 -0.35 4.55 19.76
C LEU A 423 -1.16 5.08 20.95
N LEU A 424 -2.40 4.64 21.05
CA LEU A 424 -3.32 4.89 22.16
C LEU A 424 -3.53 3.58 22.92
N VAL A 425 -3.31 3.60 24.23
CA VAL A 425 -3.54 2.47 25.13
C VAL A 425 -4.64 2.85 26.10
N ASP A 426 -5.73 2.09 26.09
CA ASP A 426 -6.71 2.13 27.15
C ASP A 426 -6.21 1.29 28.32
N ARG A 427 -6.04 1.91 29.48
CA ARG A 427 -5.47 1.29 30.69
C ARG A 427 -6.54 0.56 31.52
N GLU A 428 -7.82 0.76 31.24
CA GLU A 428 -8.92 0.07 31.93
C GLU A 428 -9.26 -1.27 31.25
N THR A 429 -9.32 -1.28 29.92
CA THR A 429 -9.73 -2.41 29.09
C THR A 429 -8.57 -3.14 28.43
N GLY A 430 -7.40 -2.49 28.31
CA GLY A 430 -6.26 -2.99 27.53
C GLY A 430 -6.43 -2.83 26.02
N ALA A 431 -7.47 -2.14 25.54
CA ALA A 431 -7.66 -1.85 24.13
C ALA A 431 -6.53 -0.96 23.58
N VAL A 432 -6.13 -1.20 22.32
CA VAL A 432 -5.03 -0.46 21.69
C VAL A 432 -5.38 -0.04 20.27
N LYS A 433 -5.22 1.25 19.97
CA LYS A 433 -5.24 1.79 18.60
C LYS A 433 -3.83 2.22 18.21
N ARG A 434 -3.37 1.74 17.05
CA ARG A 434 -2.03 1.97 16.53
C ARG A 434 -2.08 2.38 15.07
N LYS A 435 -1.35 3.42 14.70
CA LYS A 435 -1.20 3.88 13.31
C LYS A 435 0.27 4.20 13.07
N GLY A 436 0.76 3.81 11.89
CA GLY A 436 2.11 4.17 11.43
C GLY A 436 3.12 3.02 11.45
N GLY A 437 4.14 3.16 10.60
CA GLY A 437 5.14 2.12 10.35
C GLY A 437 5.94 1.72 11.59
N TYR A 438 6.01 2.56 12.63
CA TYR A 438 6.78 2.26 13.85
C TYR A 438 6.03 1.35 14.83
N VAL A 439 4.70 1.34 14.79
CA VAL A 439 3.86 0.67 15.81
C VAL A 439 2.80 -0.25 15.22
N MET A 440 2.59 -0.20 13.90
CA MET A 440 1.63 -1.07 13.22
C MET A 440 2.00 -2.54 13.38
N LYS A 441 0.97 -3.39 13.40
CA LYS A 441 1.17 -4.83 13.31
C LYS A 441 1.72 -5.13 11.91
N LEU A 442 2.87 -5.76 11.88
CA LEU A 442 3.48 -6.25 10.66
C LEU A 442 2.81 -7.56 10.24
N ASP A 443 2.86 -7.84 8.95
CA ASP A 443 2.38 -9.08 8.35
C ASP A 443 3.44 -9.67 7.42
N ASP A 444 3.19 -10.88 6.93
CA ASP A 444 4.15 -11.59 6.09
C ASP A 444 4.51 -10.88 4.77
N LEU A 445 3.74 -9.89 4.33
CA LEU A 445 4.00 -9.09 3.14
C LEU A 445 4.58 -7.70 3.48
N SER A 446 4.78 -7.40 4.76
CA SER A 446 5.41 -6.20 5.28
C SER A 446 6.07 -6.53 6.63
N TYR A 447 7.25 -7.17 6.57
CA TYR A 447 7.94 -7.73 7.75
C TYR A 447 9.39 -7.24 7.85
N ASP A 448 9.57 -5.92 7.90
CA ASP A 448 10.87 -5.26 7.97
C ASP A 448 11.17 -4.76 9.39
N LEU A 449 12.36 -5.11 9.92
CA LEU A 449 12.79 -4.81 11.29
C LEU A 449 11.71 -5.05 12.37
N PRO A 450 11.01 -6.21 12.35
CA PRO A 450 9.84 -6.44 13.19
C PRO A 450 10.15 -6.42 14.70
N ILE A 451 11.37 -6.84 15.10
CA ILE A 451 11.81 -6.77 16.50
C ILE A 451 11.79 -5.34 17.05
N ILE A 452 12.05 -4.33 16.20
CA ILE A 452 12.00 -2.94 16.62
C ILE A 452 10.57 -2.55 16.93
N ASN A 453 9.63 -2.79 16.00
CA ASN A 453 8.21 -2.50 16.23
C ASN A 453 7.68 -3.23 17.48
N LYS A 454 8.05 -4.50 17.65
CA LYS A 454 7.70 -5.28 18.83
C LYS A 454 8.23 -4.65 20.11
N ALA A 455 9.52 -4.29 20.17
CA ALA A 455 10.12 -3.67 21.36
C ALA A 455 9.49 -2.32 21.71
N LEU A 456 9.15 -1.49 20.72
CA LEU A 456 8.44 -0.23 20.93
C LEU A 456 7.06 -0.46 21.56
N VAL A 457 6.30 -1.38 20.97
CA VAL A 457 4.92 -1.68 21.38
C VAL A 457 4.88 -2.36 22.75
N ASP A 458 5.76 -3.33 23.00
CA ASP A 458 5.90 -4.02 24.30
C ASP A 458 6.25 -3.03 25.41
N TYR A 459 7.13 -2.06 25.12
CA TYR A 459 7.46 -1.00 26.07
C TYR A 459 6.25 -0.11 26.36
N MET A 460 5.61 0.47 25.33
CA MET A 460 4.52 1.43 25.51
C MET A 460 3.27 0.81 26.16
N ILE A 461 2.94 -0.44 25.83
CA ILE A 461 1.76 -1.12 26.37
C ILE A 461 2.08 -1.77 27.72
N HIS A 462 3.16 -2.54 27.81
CA HIS A 462 3.41 -3.44 28.95
C HIS A 462 4.56 -3.00 29.86
N GLN A 463 5.23 -1.87 29.58
CA GLN A 463 6.41 -1.40 30.30
C GLN A 463 7.55 -2.43 30.31
N ILE A 464 7.59 -3.31 29.29
CA ILE A 464 8.68 -4.27 29.12
C ILE A 464 9.89 -3.50 28.58
N PRO A 465 11.05 -3.53 29.25
CA PRO A 465 12.23 -2.82 28.77
C PRO A 465 12.63 -3.28 27.37
N VAL A 466 12.95 -2.34 26.48
CA VAL A 466 13.40 -2.61 25.09
C VAL A 466 14.49 -3.68 25.05
N ARG A 467 15.48 -3.59 25.95
CA ARG A 467 16.56 -4.56 26.10
C ARG A 467 16.03 -5.98 26.28
N ARG A 468 14.99 -6.17 27.08
CA ARG A 468 14.43 -7.50 27.37
C ARG A 468 13.83 -8.13 26.12
N THR A 469 12.94 -7.43 25.43
CA THR A 469 12.30 -7.92 24.19
C THR A 469 13.35 -8.30 23.14
N ILE A 470 14.38 -7.47 22.98
CA ILE A 470 15.43 -7.70 21.98
C ILE A 470 16.41 -8.81 22.40
N SER A 471 16.82 -8.87 23.67
CA SER A 471 17.79 -9.87 24.16
C SER A 471 17.20 -11.27 24.25
N GLU A 472 15.91 -11.41 24.57
CA GLU A 472 15.26 -12.71 24.72
C GLU A 472 14.86 -13.34 23.36
N CYS A 473 14.76 -12.56 22.28
CA CYS A 473 14.37 -13.07 20.97
C CYS A 473 15.46 -13.96 20.34
N GLN A 474 15.09 -15.18 19.93
CA GLN A 474 16.01 -16.15 19.32
C GLN A 474 15.72 -16.43 17.84
N ASP A 475 14.68 -15.83 17.26
CA ASP A 475 14.34 -16.00 15.84
C ASP A 475 15.09 -14.95 15.01
N LEU A 476 15.92 -15.38 14.07
CA LEU A 476 16.68 -14.48 13.22
C LEU A 476 15.76 -13.64 12.32
N ARG A 477 14.63 -14.17 11.83
CA ARG A 477 13.69 -13.43 10.98
C ARG A 477 13.21 -12.15 11.65
N GLU A 478 13.11 -12.12 12.98
CA GLU A 478 12.69 -10.94 13.73
C GLU A 478 13.66 -9.74 13.57
N PHE A 479 14.92 -9.99 13.20
CA PHE A 479 15.96 -8.98 13.08
C PHE A 479 16.21 -8.51 11.65
N GLN A 480 15.46 -9.04 10.69
CA GLN A 480 15.75 -8.82 9.27
C GLN A 480 15.50 -7.38 8.84
N LEU A 481 16.40 -6.85 8.03
CA LEU A 481 16.16 -5.68 7.18
C LEU A 481 16.18 -6.15 5.72
N VAL A 482 15.02 -6.16 5.07
CA VAL A 482 14.85 -6.58 3.67
C VAL A 482 14.77 -5.33 2.81
N SER A 483 15.71 -5.18 1.89
CA SER A 483 15.79 -3.99 1.06
C SER A 483 16.08 -4.31 -0.39
N ARG A 484 15.36 -3.64 -1.28
CA ARG A 484 15.51 -3.73 -2.73
C ARG A 484 15.91 -2.39 -3.33
N ILE A 485 16.86 -2.42 -4.27
CA ILE A 485 17.21 -1.23 -5.06
C ILE A 485 16.31 -1.07 -6.30
N SER A 486 15.85 0.16 -6.53
CA SER A 486 15.10 0.52 -7.75
C SER A 486 16.03 0.66 -8.96
N SER A 487 15.46 0.87 -10.15
CA SER A 487 16.21 1.15 -11.39
C SER A 487 17.08 2.42 -11.33
N LYS A 488 16.86 3.30 -10.33
CA LYS A 488 17.72 4.46 -10.07
C LYS A 488 19.13 4.07 -9.59
N TYR A 489 19.34 2.81 -9.26
CA TYR A 489 20.60 2.25 -8.78
C TYR A 489 21.01 1.03 -9.62
N THR A 490 22.32 0.87 -9.84
CA THR A 490 22.88 -0.21 -10.67
C THR A 490 23.06 -1.50 -9.88
N HIS A 491 23.71 -1.43 -8.72
CA HIS A 491 23.98 -2.58 -7.84
C HIS A 491 24.14 -2.13 -6.38
N ILE A 492 24.20 -3.11 -5.49
CA ILE A 492 24.54 -2.93 -4.08
C ILE A 492 26.00 -3.34 -3.88
N MET A 493 26.72 -2.63 -3.02
CA MET A 493 28.07 -2.93 -2.58
C MET A 493 28.02 -3.48 -1.15
N TYR A 494 28.77 -4.54 -0.89
CA TYR A 494 29.08 -5.05 0.44
C TYR A 494 30.56 -4.83 0.72
N GLY A 495 30.88 -3.77 1.48
CA GLY A 495 32.22 -3.18 1.48
C GLY A 495 32.60 -2.71 0.08
N ASP A 496 33.69 -3.26 -0.45
CA ASP A 496 34.18 -2.96 -1.80
C ASP A 496 33.75 -3.99 -2.85
N LYS A 497 32.93 -4.97 -2.47
CA LYS A 497 32.45 -6.02 -3.37
C LYS A 497 31.05 -5.70 -3.93
N PRO A 498 30.86 -5.63 -5.26
CA PRO A 498 29.52 -5.55 -5.83
C PRO A 498 28.77 -6.86 -5.60
N LEU A 499 27.52 -6.75 -5.16
CA LEU A 499 26.57 -7.84 -5.06
C LEU A 499 25.81 -7.98 -6.38
N LYS A 500 25.44 -9.22 -6.68
CA LYS A 500 24.62 -9.53 -7.85
C LYS A 500 23.15 -9.19 -7.56
N GLU A 501 22.70 -9.52 -6.36
CA GLU A 501 21.33 -9.40 -5.91
C GLU A 501 20.91 -7.93 -5.83
N ARG A 502 19.70 -7.66 -6.33
CA ARG A 502 19.06 -6.35 -6.20
C ARG A 502 18.21 -6.24 -4.94
N CYS A 503 17.85 -7.37 -4.35
CA CYS A 503 17.14 -7.47 -3.08
C CYS A 503 17.98 -8.28 -2.09
N ILE A 504 18.24 -7.73 -0.91
CA ILE A 504 19.07 -8.37 0.11
C ILE A 504 18.39 -8.36 1.47
N ARG A 505 18.74 -9.35 2.29
CA ARG A 505 18.36 -9.45 3.69
C ARG A 505 19.62 -9.30 4.55
N ILE A 506 19.63 -8.25 5.37
CA ILE A 506 20.78 -7.90 6.20
C ILE A 506 20.45 -7.85 7.68
N PHE A 507 21.48 -8.06 8.49
CA PHE A 507 21.43 -8.11 9.94
C PHE A 507 22.61 -7.35 10.54
N ALA A 508 22.41 -6.60 11.62
CA ALA A 508 23.52 -5.90 12.28
C ALA A 508 24.53 -6.90 12.86
N SER A 509 25.82 -6.62 12.69
CA SER A 509 26.91 -7.52 13.07
C SER A 509 27.84 -6.88 14.09
N THR A 510 28.29 -7.67 15.07
CA THR A 510 29.38 -7.30 15.98
C THR A 510 30.76 -7.62 15.40
N ASP A 511 30.82 -8.40 14.30
CA ASP A 511 32.09 -8.74 13.66
C ASP A 511 32.61 -7.53 12.86
N PRO A 512 33.76 -6.94 13.21
CA PRO A 512 34.32 -5.80 12.48
C PRO A 512 34.72 -6.16 11.04
N ASN A 513 34.86 -7.45 10.72
CA ASN A 513 35.16 -7.92 9.37
C ASN A 513 33.91 -7.99 8.46
N ASP A 514 32.71 -7.92 9.03
CA ASP A 514 31.47 -7.81 8.26
C ASP A 514 31.29 -6.33 7.83
N PRO A 515 31.48 -5.97 6.54
CA PRO A 515 31.34 -4.59 6.12
C PRO A 515 29.88 -4.11 6.10
N GLY A 516 29.69 -2.82 5.84
CA GLY A 516 28.39 -2.23 5.58
C GLY A 516 27.94 -2.35 4.12
N VAL A 517 26.67 -2.05 3.88
CA VAL A 517 26.09 -2.00 2.53
C VAL A 517 25.86 -0.58 2.01
N LYS A 518 26.14 -0.36 0.72
CA LYS A 518 25.89 0.90 0.00
C LYS A 518 25.25 0.61 -1.35
N LYS A 519 24.42 1.52 -1.86
CA LYS A 519 23.81 1.42 -3.19
C LYS A 519 24.48 2.42 -4.16
N VAL A 520 24.69 2.00 -5.40
CA VAL A 520 25.38 2.82 -6.43
C VAL A 520 24.37 3.47 -7.35
N LYS A 521 24.35 4.80 -7.41
CA LYS A 521 23.39 5.56 -8.23
C LYS A 521 23.69 5.42 -9.71
N ALA A 522 22.70 5.07 -10.51
CA ALA A 522 22.87 4.82 -11.94
C ALA A 522 23.31 6.06 -12.74
N SER A 523 22.93 7.26 -12.29
CA SER A 523 23.20 8.50 -13.02
C SER A 523 24.65 8.98 -12.94
N ASN A 524 25.37 8.68 -11.85
CA ASN A 524 26.68 9.27 -11.57
C ASN A 524 27.63 8.37 -10.76
N GLY A 525 27.25 7.11 -10.49
CA GLY A 525 28.08 6.18 -9.72
C GLY A 525 28.21 6.50 -8.24
N ARG A 526 27.51 7.52 -7.71
CA ARG A 526 27.64 7.91 -6.30
C ARG A 526 27.15 6.79 -5.39
N LEU A 527 27.97 6.49 -4.38
CA LEU A 527 27.61 5.59 -3.28
C LEU A 527 26.69 6.30 -2.30
N GLU A 528 25.57 5.68 -1.99
CA GLU A 528 24.62 6.14 -0.97
C GLU A 528 24.40 5.04 0.06
N LYS A 529 24.22 5.43 1.32
CA LYS A 529 23.85 4.47 2.36
C LYS A 529 22.50 3.84 2.03
N LEU A 530 22.37 2.53 2.24
CA LEU A 530 21.08 1.87 2.22
C LEU A 530 20.26 2.35 3.42
N GLN A 531 18.98 2.66 3.22
CA GLN A 531 18.17 3.22 4.30
C GLN A 531 18.11 2.25 5.48
N ASN A 532 18.26 2.77 6.70
CA ASN A 532 18.27 2.02 7.96
C ASN A 532 19.37 0.95 8.08
N SER A 533 20.32 0.84 7.15
CA SER A 533 21.35 -0.19 7.26
C SER A 533 22.33 0.08 8.40
N PRO A 534 22.86 -0.97 9.05
CA PRO A 534 23.94 -0.82 10.02
C PRO A 534 25.26 -0.41 9.35
N GLU A 535 26.24 -0.03 10.15
CA GLU A 535 27.62 0.17 9.69
C GLU A 535 28.33 -1.15 9.39
N HIS A 536 28.15 -2.14 10.27
CA HIS A 536 28.61 -3.52 10.12
C HIS A 536 27.41 -4.45 10.03
N CYS A 537 27.32 -5.25 8.98
CA CYS A 537 26.18 -6.14 8.78
C CYS A 537 26.59 -7.43 8.07
N PHE A 538 25.88 -8.52 8.34
CA PHE A 538 26.00 -9.74 7.53
C PHE A 538 24.75 -9.94 6.69
N ILE A 539 24.93 -10.62 5.55
CA ILE A 539 23.86 -10.97 4.60
C ILE A 539 23.44 -12.40 4.85
N TYR A 540 22.14 -12.66 4.90
CA TYR A 540 21.58 -14.02 4.93
C TYR A 540 20.34 -14.08 4.04
N ASN A 541 20.57 -14.37 2.76
CA ASN A 541 19.53 -14.41 1.73
C ASN A 541 18.82 -15.77 1.60
N ASP A 542 19.29 -16.81 2.30
CA ASP A 542 18.66 -18.14 2.32
C ASP A 542 17.31 -18.13 3.08
N ASP A 543 16.60 -19.26 3.15
CA ASP A 543 15.41 -19.38 3.99
C ASP A 543 15.78 -19.16 5.47
N VAL A 544 15.16 -18.14 6.08
CA VAL A 544 15.44 -17.71 7.47
C VAL A 544 14.37 -18.20 8.45
N LYS A 545 13.39 -18.99 8.00
CA LYS A 545 12.39 -19.57 8.91
C LYS A 545 13.07 -20.56 9.84
N ASP A 546 12.71 -20.49 11.11
CA ASP A 546 13.25 -21.33 12.18
C ASP A 546 14.78 -21.22 12.39
N VAL A 547 15.43 -20.25 11.74
CA VAL A 547 16.86 -19.98 11.91
C VAL A 547 17.07 -19.21 13.21
N ARG A 548 17.94 -19.74 14.07
CA ARG A 548 18.29 -19.08 15.33
C ARG A 548 19.25 -17.93 15.12
N VAL A 549 19.15 -16.93 15.99
CA VAL A 549 20.08 -15.80 16.04
C VAL A 549 21.53 -16.30 16.24
N PRO A 550 22.48 -15.93 15.36
CA PRO A 550 23.89 -16.26 15.52
C PRO A 550 24.58 -15.35 16.55
N ASP A 551 25.70 -15.81 17.11
CA ASP A 551 26.47 -15.08 18.13
C ASP A 551 26.95 -13.70 17.66
N LYS A 552 27.20 -13.56 16.36
CA LYS A 552 27.67 -12.30 15.75
C LYS A 552 26.58 -11.24 15.55
N LEU A 553 25.31 -11.53 15.86
CA LEU A 553 24.25 -10.53 15.73
C LEU A 553 24.43 -9.40 16.76
N ASP A 554 24.52 -8.16 16.28
CA ASP A 554 24.60 -6.99 17.15
C ASP A 554 23.24 -6.58 17.69
N ARG A 555 22.83 -7.23 18.79
CA ARG A 555 21.62 -6.88 19.54
C ARG A 555 21.64 -5.45 20.06
N GLN A 556 22.82 -4.90 20.37
CA GLN A 556 22.94 -3.54 20.92
C GLN A 556 22.60 -2.49 19.85
N TRP A 557 22.90 -2.73 18.58
CA TRP A 557 22.45 -1.89 17.48
C TRP A 557 20.91 -1.78 17.43
N TYR A 558 20.19 -2.91 17.55
CA TYR A 558 18.73 -2.91 17.56
C TYR A 558 18.17 -2.22 18.81
N ILE A 559 18.77 -2.41 19.98
CA ILE A 559 18.39 -1.70 21.22
C ILE A 559 18.52 -0.19 21.04
N ASN A 560 19.68 0.26 20.53
CA ASN A 560 19.92 1.68 20.29
C ASN A 560 18.93 2.25 19.26
N PHE A 561 18.62 1.48 18.21
CA PHE A 561 17.68 1.93 17.19
C PHE A 561 16.23 2.00 17.72
N ALA A 562 15.80 1.02 18.53
CA ALA A 562 14.51 1.05 19.19
C ALA A 562 14.40 2.22 20.18
N ASN A 563 15.40 2.46 21.03
CA ASN A 563 15.41 3.60 21.94
C ASN A 563 15.33 4.94 21.18
N LYS A 564 16.11 5.10 20.10
CA LYS A 564 16.02 6.28 19.23
C LYS A 564 14.61 6.49 18.67
N ARG A 565 13.90 5.41 18.31
CA ARG A 565 12.51 5.51 17.85
C ARG A 565 11.53 5.81 18.99
N LEU A 566 11.77 5.35 20.22
CA LEU A 566 10.97 5.75 21.40
C LEU A 566 11.10 7.25 21.69
N GLU A 567 12.30 7.80 21.59
CA GLU A 567 12.55 9.25 21.77
C GLU A 567 11.71 10.10 20.80
N ASP A 568 11.45 9.59 19.60
CA ASP A 568 10.58 10.27 18.63
C ASP A 568 9.10 10.32 19.08
N PHE A 569 8.66 9.47 20.01
CA PHE A 569 7.34 9.54 20.66
C PHE A 569 7.32 10.42 21.92
N GLY A 570 8.43 11.08 22.25
CA GLY A 570 8.54 11.83 23.52
C GLY A 570 8.64 10.91 24.74
N VAL A 571 9.21 9.72 24.56
CA VAL A 571 9.46 8.73 25.61
C VAL A 571 10.96 8.68 25.88
N SER A 572 11.38 8.86 27.14
CA SER A 572 12.78 8.85 27.59
C SER A 572 13.10 7.66 28.47
#